data_AF-A0AAW3NJB0-F1
#
_entry.id   AF-A0AAW3NJB0-F1
#
_cell.length_a   1.000
_cell.length_b   1.000
_cell.length_c   1.000
_cell.angle_alpha   90.00
_cell.angle_beta   90.00
_cell.angle_gamma   90.00
#
_symmetry.space_group_name_H-M   'P 1'
#
loop_
_entity.id
_entity.type
_entity.pdbx_description
1 polymer ?
#
loop_
_entity_poly.entity_id
_entity_poly.type
_entity_poly.pdbx_seq_one_letter_code
_entity_poly.pdbx_strand_id
1 'polypeptide(L)'
;MTRYEEVVAALKDMRTMTAHITNLGKIQTKTEDEQLATLLGAVVNMLRQVHGNAVASKQKVKGLTTPGSLYDLANAEIKQLIHYCSALIPPKKPEWQVLAERHGWTPPQS
;
A
#
# COMPACT_ATOMS: atom_id res chain seq x y z
N MET A 1 -4.81 -6.00 13.97
CA MET A 1 -4.47 -4.99 12.95
C MET A 1 -5.05 -5.50 11.65
N THR A 2 -5.92 -4.73 10.99
CA THR A 2 -6.46 -5.11 9.67
C THR A 2 -5.36 -5.00 8.60
N ARG A 3 -5.44 -5.72 7.46
CA ARG A 3 -4.42 -5.56 6.40
C ARG A 3 -4.33 -4.11 5.91
N TYR A 4 -5.43 -3.37 5.89
CA TYR A 4 -5.44 -1.95 5.51
C TYR A 4 -4.61 -1.07 6.46
N GLU A 5 -4.71 -1.32 7.77
CA GLU A 5 -3.86 -0.65 8.76
C GLU A 5 -2.38 -1.06 8.61
N GLU A 6 -2.11 -2.33 8.30
CA GLU A 6 -0.75 -2.82 8.04
C GLU A 6 -0.13 -2.13 6.81
N VAL A 7 -0.91 -1.91 5.74
CA VAL A 7 -0.48 -1.14 4.56
C VAL A 7 -0.18 0.31 4.93
N VAL A 8 -1.06 0.99 5.65
CA VAL A 8 -0.86 2.40 6.03
C VAL A 8 0.33 2.54 6.98
N ALA A 9 0.50 1.62 7.93
CA ALA A 9 1.66 1.56 8.81
C ALA A 9 2.94 1.33 8.01
N ALA A 10 2.93 0.39 7.05
CA ALA A 10 4.06 0.14 6.17
C ALA A 10 4.46 1.37 5.32
N LEU A 11 3.49 2.17 4.88
CA LEU A 11 3.75 3.42 4.13
C LEU A 11 4.32 4.53 5.02
N LYS A 12 3.89 4.62 6.30
CA LYS A 12 4.43 5.57 7.28
C LYS A 12 5.81 5.19 7.81
N ASP A 13 6.13 3.91 7.78
CA ASP A 13 7.39 3.40 8.30
C ASP A 13 8.59 4.02 7.56
N MET A 14 9.62 4.41 8.32
CA MET A 14 10.83 4.99 7.74
C MET A 14 11.76 3.87 7.27
N ARG A 15 11.63 3.51 5.99
CA ARG A 15 12.45 2.48 5.36
C ARG A 15 13.09 2.98 4.08
N THR A 16 14.11 2.26 3.63
CA THR A 16 14.66 2.44 2.29
C THR A 16 13.66 1.98 1.24
N MET A 17 13.75 2.52 0.02
CA MET A 17 12.88 2.11 -1.09
C MET A 17 12.87 0.60 -1.32
N THR A 18 14.02 -0.07 -1.20
CA THR A 18 14.11 -1.53 -1.32
C THR A 18 13.32 -2.26 -0.22
N ALA A 19 13.43 -1.79 1.02
CA ALA A 19 12.69 -2.37 2.14
C ALA A 19 11.18 -2.10 2.03
N HIS A 20 10.78 -0.93 1.50
CA HIS A 20 9.39 -0.65 1.13
C HIS A 20 8.87 -1.60 0.06
N ILE A 21 9.61 -1.81 -1.03
CA ILE A 21 9.27 -2.75 -2.10
C ILE A 21 9.05 -4.17 -1.53
N THR A 22 9.97 -4.67 -0.70
CA THR A 22 9.84 -5.99 -0.10
C THR A 22 8.66 -6.08 0.87
N ASN A 23 8.45 -5.06 1.71
CA ASN A 23 7.37 -5.08 2.68
C ASN A 23 6.00 -4.99 2.01
N LEU A 24 5.81 -4.04 1.09
CA LEU A 24 4.57 -3.90 0.31
C LEU A 24 4.30 -5.14 -0.55
N GLY A 25 5.33 -5.76 -1.13
CA GLY A 25 5.19 -7.03 -1.84
C GLY A 25 4.71 -8.18 -0.95
N LYS A 26 5.20 -8.28 0.30
CA LYS A 26 4.71 -9.27 1.27
C LYS A 26 3.25 -9.04 1.65
N ILE A 27 2.84 -7.78 1.80
CA ILE A 27 1.45 -7.44 2.10
C ILE A 27 0.57 -7.75 0.88
N GLN A 28 1.06 -7.47 -0.33
CA GLN A 28 0.39 -7.79 -1.59
C GLN A 28 0.10 -9.29 -1.73
N THR A 29 1.05 -10.17 -1.39
CA THR A 29 0.82 -11.63 -1.44
C THR A 29 -0.10 -12.15 -0.34
N LYS A 30 -0.33 -11.36 0.70
CA LYS A 30 -1.16 -11.72 1.84
C LYS A 30 -2.58 -11.15 1.76
N THR A 31 -2.83 -10.17 0.91
CA THR A 31 -4.17 -9.59 0.74
C THR A 31 -5.02 -10.46 -0.18
N GLU A 32 -6.29 -10.63 0.19
CA GLU A 32 -7.31 -11.33 -0.60
C GLU A 32 -8.13 -10.34 -1.44
N ASP A 33 -7.98 -9.03 -1.20
CA ASP A 33 -8.62 -7.97 -1.98
C ASP A 33 -7.82 -7.68 -3.26
N GLU A 34 -8.37 -8.04 -4.41
CA GLU A 34 -7.75 -7.85 -5.74
C GLU A 34 -7.52 -6.37 -6.06
N GLN A 35 -8.38 -5.47 -5.58
CA GLN A 35 -8.21 -4.03 -5.75
C GLN A 35 -6.99 -3.52 -4.95
N LEU A 36 -6.86 -3.94 -3.69
CA LEU A 36 -5.71 -3.62 -2.85
C LEU A 36 -4.43 -4.20 -3.44
N ALA A 37 -4.46 -5.44 -3.92
CA ALA A 37 -3.32 -6.09 -4.58
C ALA A 37 -2.89 -5.32 -5.83
N THR A 38 -3.84 -4.82 -6.61
CA THR A 38 -3.59 -3.99 -7.80
C THR A 38 -2.94 -2.66 -7.42
N LEU A 39 -3.49 -1.95 -6.43
CA LEU A 39 -2.94 -0.68 -5.95
C LEU A 39 -1.53 -0.85 -5.36
N LEU A 40 -1.31 -1.90 -4.58
CA LEU A 40 0.00 -2.26 -4.04
C LEU A 40 0.99 -2.58 -5.16
N GLY A 41 0.57 -3.34 -6.17
CA GLY A 41 1.38 -3.66 -7.34
C GLY A 41 1.82 -2.41 -8.11
N ALA A 42 0.91 -1.44 -8.31
CA ALA A 42 1.23 -0.17 -8.95
C ALA A 42 2.28 0.62 -8.15
N VAL A 43 2.08 0.78 -6.84
CA VAL A 43 3.04 1.47 -5.96
C VAL A 43 4.40 0.75 -5.94
N VAL A 44 4.42 -0.57 -5.85
CA VAL A 44 5.66 -1.37 -5.87
C VAL A 44 6.40 -1.21 -7.20
N ASN A 45 5.69 -1.25 -8.33
CA ASN A 45 6.30 -1.09 -9.64
C ASN A 45 6.87 0.31 -9.83
N MET A 46 6.13 1.33 -9.38
CA MET A 46 6.59 2.71 -9.37
C MET A 46 7.86 2.89 -8.53
N LEU A 47 7.90 2.34 -7.31
CA LEU A 47 9.09 2.35 -6.46
C LEU A 47 10.27 1.63 -7.12
N ARG A 48 10.05 0.50 -7.79
CA ARG A 48 11.08 -0.23 -8.55
C ARG A 48 11.61 0.61 -9.71
N GLN A 49 10.74 1.30 -10.44
CA GLN A 49 11.12 2.16 -11.55
C GLN A 49 11.93 3.37 -11.07
N VAL A 50 11.49 4.02 -9.99
CA VAL A 50 12.24 5.13 -9.37
C VAL A 50 13.60 4.64 -8.85
N HIS A 51 13.64 3.46 -8.23
CA HIS A 51 14.89 2.83 -7.77
C HIS A 51 15.83 2.53 -8.94
N GLY A 52 15.33 1.86 -9.98
CA GLY A 52 16.11 1.51 -11.17
C GLY A 52 16.66 2.75 -11.89
N ASN A 53 15.82 3.77 -12.07
CA ASN A 53 16.23 5.02 -12.69
C ASN A 53 17.26 5.78 -11.84
N ALA A 54 17.07 5.82 -10.52
CA ALA A 54 18.03 6.46 -9.61
C ALA A 54 19.41 5.78 -9.64
N VAL A 55 19.44 4.44 -9.68
CA VAL A 55 20.68 3.66 -9.79
C VAL A 55 21.35 3.89 -11.15
N ALA A 56 20.57 3.84 -12.24
CA ALA A 56 21.07 4.05 -13.59
C ALA A 56 21.65 5.46 -13.79
N SER A 57 20.99 6.49 -13.25
CA SER A 57 21.42 7.89 -13.36
C SER A 57 22.40 8.34 -12.27
N LYS A 58 22.83 7.44 -11.36
CA LYS A 58 23.63 7.77 -10.15
C LYS A 58 23.05 8.96 -9.35
N GLN A 59 21.74 9.17 -9.40
CA GLN A 59 21.10 10.31 -8.79
C GLN A 59 20.87 10.01 -7.31
N LYS A 60 21.26 10.93 -6.43
CA LYS A 60 20.94 10.83 -4.99
C LYS A 60 19.45 11.12 -4.78
N VAL A 61 18.63 10.09 -4.99
CA VAL A 61 17.19 10.18 -4.74
C VAL A 61 16.93 10.00 -3.24
N LYS A 62 16.18 10.94 -2.66
CA LYS A 62 15.71 10.88 -1.27
C LYS A 62 14.87 9.61 -1.09
N GLY A 63 15.27 8.71 -0.19
CA GLY A 63 14.65 7.39 -0.03
C GLY A 63 15.47 6.20 -0.56
N LEU A 64 16.50 6.45 -1.37
CA LEU A 64 17.34 5.39 -1.95
C LEU A 64 18.27 4.76 -0.90
N THR A 65 19.03 5.61 -0.19
CA THR A 65 19.96 5.22 0.89
C THR A 65 19.53 5.74 2.25
N THR A 66 18.75 6.83 2.30
CA THR A 66 18.19 7.36 3.54
C THR A 66 16.79 6.80 3.74
N PRO A 67 16.48 6.17 4.89
CA PRO A 67 15.12 5.72 5.18
C PRO A 67 14.16 6.91 5.19
N GLY A 68 13.02 6.75 4.52
CA GLY A 68 12.01 7.79 4.40
C GLY A 68 10.61 7.19 4.42
N SER A 69 9.64 7.98 4.86
CA SER A 69 8.23 7.60 4.79
C SER A 69 7.71 7.84 3.38
N LEU A 70 7.05 6.83 2.80
CA LEU A 70 6.32 7.00 1.54
C LEU A 70 5.03 7.80 1.74
N TYR A 71 4.52 7.85 2.97
CA TYR A 71 3.32 8.58 3.33
C TYR A 71 3.36 10.09 3.01
N ASP A 72 4.54 10.71 3.10
CA ASP A 72 4.74 12.14 2.81
C ASP A 72 5.04 12.41 1.34
N LEU A 73 5.30 11.38 0.53
CA LEU A 73 5.55 11.57 -0.90
C LEU A 73 4.25 12.03 -1.59
N ALA A 74 4.36 13.13 -2.34
CA ALA A 74 3.28 13.68 -3.16
C ALA A 74 2.99 12.83 -4.42
N ASN A 75 2.95 11.52 -4.30
CA ASN A 75 2.65 10.60 -5.40
C ASN A 75 1.16 10.24 -5.43
N ALA A 76 0.59 10.26 -6.63
CA ALA A 76 -0.81 9.97 -6.85
C ALA A 76 -1.16 8.53 -6.44
N GLU A 77 -0.33 7.53 -6.79
CA GLU A 77 -0.60 6.12 -6.44
C GLU A 77 -0.59 5.89 -4.93
N ILE A 78 0.34 6.53 -4.21
CA ILE A 78 0.43 6.41 -2.75
C ILE A 78 -0.77 7.09 -2.10
N LYS A 79 -1.17 8.29 -2.54
CA LYS A 79 -2.38 8.95 -2.05
C LYS A 79 -3.64 8.14 -2.31
N GLN A 80 -3.75 7.53 -3.49
CA GLN A 80 -4.88 6.66 -3.84
C GLN A 80 -4.94 5.42 -2.94
N LEU A 81 -3.79 4.79 -2.67
CA LEU A 81 -3.69 3.65 -1.76
C LEU A 81 -4.04 4.04 -0.31
N ILE A 82 -3.55 5.18 0.16
CA ILE A 82 -3.87 5.72 1.50
C ILE A 82 -5.36 6.03 1.59
N HIS A 83 -5.94 6.69 0.59
CA HIS A 83 -7.37 7.02 0.57
C HIS A 83 -8.23 5.75 0.57
N TYR A 84 -7.85 4.75 -0.24
CA TYR A 84 -8.52 3.45 -0.27
C TYR A 84 -8.47 2.75 1.09
N CYS A 85 -7.28 2.64 1.68
CA CYS A 85 -7.14 2.03 3.01
C CYS A 85 -7.89 2.86 4.07
N SER A 86 -7.77 4.18 4.04
CA SER A 86 -8.41 5.09 5.01
C SER A 86 -9.93 5.17 4.87
N ALA A 87 -10.52 4.76 3.75
CA ALA A 87 -11.97 4.59 3.62
C ALA A 87 -12.46 3.27 4.25
N LEU A 88 -11.57 2.27 4.33
CA LEU A 88 -11.86 0.92 4.83
C LEU A 88 -11.42 0.69 6.28
N ILE A 89 -10.52 1.53 6.81
CA ILE A 89 -10.12 1.59 8.23
C ILE A 89 -11.23 2.09 9.18
N PRO A 90 -12.02 3.15 8.88
CA PRO A 90 -13.02 3.68 9.81
C PRO A 90 -14.18 2.73 10.12
N PRO A 91 -14.70 1.91 9.19
CA PRO A 91 -15.53 0.80 9.61
C PRO A 91 -14.57 -0.27 10.17
N LYS A 92 -14.72 -0.68 11.44
CA LYS A 92 -14.17 -1.94 11.98
C LYS A 92 -14.78 -3.18 11.29
N LYS A 93 -15.09 -3.09 10.00
CA LYS A 93 -15.62 -4.16 9.18
C LYS A 93 -14.43 -5.04 8.80
N PRO A 94 -14.50 -6.34 9.08
CA PRO A 94 -13.48 -7.28 8.65
C PRO A 94 -13.42 -7.33 7.11
N GLU A 95 -12.25 -7.64 6.57
CA GLU A 95 -11.99 -7.68 5.11
C GLU A 95 -13.00 -8.53 4.34
N TRP A 96 -13.40 -9.69 4.89
CA TRP A 96 -14.42 -10.54 4.30
C TRP A 96 -15.79 -9.84 4.19
N GLN A 97 -16.12 -8.93 5.09
CA GLN A 97 -17.41 -8.23 5.08
C GLN A 97 -17.44 -7.15 3.99
N VAL A 98 -16.32 -6.44 3.78
CA VAL A 98 -16.17 -5.49 2.67
C VAL A 98 -16.25 -6.21 1.33
N LEU A 99 -15.59 -7.37 1.23
CA LEU A 99 -15.64 -8.22 0.04
C LEU A 99 -17.06 -8.75 -0.20
N ALA A 100 -17.72 -9.24 0.85
CA ALA A 100 -19.08 -9.75 0.78
C ALA A 100 -20.05 -8.65 0.31
N GLU A 101 -20.00 -7.45 0.90
CA GLU A 101 -20.84 -6.30 0.49
C GLU A 101 -20.64 -5.94 -0.99
N ARG A 102 -19.41 -6.01 -1.51
CA ARG A 102 -19.14 -5.78 -2.94
C ARG A 102 -19.67 -6.88 -3.85
N HIS A 103 -19.68 -8.12 -3.38
CA HIS A 103 -20.29 -9.25 -4.09
C HIS A 103 -21.81 -9.33 -3.92
N GLY A 104 -22.43 -8.27 -3.37
CA GLY A 104 -23.89 -8.17 -3.20
C GLY A 104 -24.42 -8.89 -1.95
N TRP A 105 -23.54 -9.34 -1.07
CA TRP A 105 -23.95 -9.90 0.22
C TRP A 105 -24.35 -8.77 1.16
N THR A 106 -25.60 -8.81 1.60
CA THR A 106 -26.11 -7.93 2.65
C THR A 106 -26.18 -8.72 3.95
N PRO A 107 -25.69 -8.17 5.08
CA PRO A 107 -25.75 -8.90 6.35
C PRO A 107 -27.22 -9.14 6.73
N PRO A 108 -27.56 -10.33 7.28
CA PRO A 108 -28.90 -10.57 7.80
C PRO A 108 -29.17 -9.57 8.93
N GLN A 109 -30.19 -8.74 8.75
CA GLN A 109 -30.72 -7.88 9.81
C GLN A 109 -31.20 -8.79 10.95
N SER A 110 -30.61 -8.65 12.14
CA SER A 110 -31.18 -9.18 13.38
C SER A 110 -32.39 -8.37 13.81
#